data_AF-A0A9P6CUA4-F1
#
_entry.id   AF-A0A9P6CUA4-F1
#
_cell.length_a   1.000
_cell.length_b   1.000
_cell.length_c   1.000
_cell.angle_alpha   90.00
_cell.angle_beta   90.00
_cell.angle_gamma   90.00
#
_symmetry.space_group_name_H-M   'P 1'
#
loop_
_entity.id
_entity.type
_entity.pdbx_description
1 polymer ?
#
loop_
_entity_poly.entity_id
_entity_poly.type
_entity_poly.pdbx_seq_one_letter_code
_entity_poly.pdbx_strand_id
1 'polypeptide(L)'
;MSSEVLGRKWRPKVSTRIRVANAIHNAALSTTNYPEEDLRYLRHCMWIDNQAKVSLSEERNGKYPDASLVLDPLVRQTWELDASKPELSVSPLQVIAVVGVKSFKARDGTAPTKQVIGFLLRSLSEQLDRRFILGFIVQQSHIVVLIHDRSGVLVTERSLGIYEDPDFFIRLISAFAVLTADKLGFNPTMKP
;
A
#
# COMPACT_ATOMS: atom_id res chain seq x y z
N MET A 1 -8.45 -1.67 44.07
CA MET A 1 -7.78 -0.91 42.99
C MET A 1 -7.70 -1.83 41.77
N SER A 2 -8.47 -1.49 40.75
CA SER A 2 -8.85 -2.35 39.61
C SER A 2 -7.69 -2.61 38.63
N SER A 3 -7.62 -3.83 38.13
CA SER A 3 -6.63 -4.41 37.21
C SER A 3 -6.69 -3.91 35.76
N GLU A 4 -7.27 -2.73 35.50
CA GLU A 4 -7.56 -2.25 34.14
C GLU A 4 -6.42 -1.52 33.42
N VAL A 5 -5.27 -1.28 34.07
CA VAL A 5 -4.22 -0.43 33.49
C VAL A 5 -3.23 -1.20 32.60
N LEU A 6 -3.20 -2.54 32.65
CA LEU A 6 -2.20 -3.35 31.93
C LEU A 6 -2.63 -3.88 30.55
N GLY A 7 -3.81 -3.48 30.05
CA GLY A 7 -4.40 -4.02 28.80
C GLY A 7 -4.24 -3.18 27.53
N ARG A 8 -3.58 -2.01 27.56
CA ARG A 8 -3.46 -1.16 26.36
C ARG A 8 -2.37 -1.66 25.42
N LYS A 9 -2.79 -2.59 24.54
CA LYS A 9 -2.04 -3.10 23.39
C LYS A 9 -1.47 -1.93 22.58
N TRP A 10 -0.17 -1.66 22.72
CA TRP A 10 0.52 -0.63 21.94
C TRP A 10 0.42 -0.99 20.46
N ARG A 11 -0.47 -0.30 19.74
CA ARG A 11 -0.52 -0.30 18.28
C ARG A 11 -0.19 1.12 17.86
N PRO A 12 0.93 1.37 17.15
CA PRO A 12 1.11 2.65 16.48
C PRO A 12 -0.16 2.93 15.69
N LYS A 13 -0.77 4.10 15.86
CA LYS A 13 -1.86 4.54 14.98
C LYS A 13 -1.34 4.39 13.55
N VAL A 14 -2.11 3.77 12.65
CA VAL A 14 -1.69 3.46 11.27
C VAL A 14 -1.08 4.70 10.59
N SER A 15 -1.56 5.90 10.96
CA SER A 15 -0.99 7.20 10.59
C SER A 15 0.52 7.38 10.86
N THR A 16 1.11 6.85 11.93
CA THR A 16 2.56 6.99 12.20
C THR A 16 3.39 6.19 11.18
N ARG A 17 2.93 5.00 10.80
CA ARG A 17 3.63 4.15 9.82
C ARG A 17 3.59 4.76 8.43
N ILE A 18 2.46 5.34 8.05
CA ILE A 18 2.28 6.06 6.78
C ILE A 18 3.17 7.31 6.73
N ARG A 19 3.29 8.05 7.83
CA ARG A 19 4.23 9.18 7.91
C ARG A 19 5.68 8.75 7.68
N VAL A 20 6.09 7.63 8.27
CA VAL A 20 7.44 7.08 8.04
C VAL A 20 7.61 6.63 6.59
N ALA A 21 6.65 5.91 6.02
CA ALA A 21 6.71 5.48 4.62
C ALA A 21 6.81 6.67 3.65
N ASN A 22 6.04 7.75 3.89
CA ASN A 22 6.14 8.98 3.10
C ASN A 22 7.47 9.72 3.32
N ALA A 23 8.04 9.71 4.53
CA ALA A 23 9.35 10.28 4.78
C ALA A 23 10.45 9.52 4.02
N ILE A 24 10.40 8.18 4.02
CA ILE A 24 11.30 7.33 3.23
C ILE A 24 11.13 7.59 1.73
N HIS A 25 9.89 7.66 1.25
CA HIS A 25 9.56 7.97 -0.16
C HIS A 25 10.19 9.30 -0.60
N ASN A 26 9.98 10.36 0.19
CA ASN A 26 10.52 11.68 -0.13
C ASN A 26 12.05 11.73 -0.06
N ALA A 27 12.66 11.05 0.91
CA ALA A 27 14.12 10.96 1.00
C ALA A 27 14.72 10.17 -0.18
N ALA A 28 14.05 9.12 -0.64
CA ALA A 28 14.48 8.36 -1.81
C ALA A 28 14.39 9.21 -3.10
N LEU A 29 13.31 9.99 -3.26
CA LEU A 29 13.14 10.92 -4.38
C LEU A 29 14.17 12.06 -4.39
N SER A 30 14.66 12.50 -3.23
CA SER A 30 15.66 13.58 -3.16
C SER A 30 17.10 13.11 -3.37
N THR A 31 17.36 11.81 -3.27
CA THR A 31 18.71 11.22 -3.35
C THR A 31 18.95 10.41 -4.61
N THR A 32 17.91 10.17 -5.40
CA THR A 32 18.00 9.41 -6.65
C THR A 32 18.62 10.23 -7.79
N ASN A 33 19.38 9.55 -8.66
CA ASN A 33 19.98 10.12 -9.87
C ASN A 33 19.18 9.77 -11.16
N TYR A 34 17.97 9.20 -11.03
CA TYR A 34 17.14 8.91 -12.20
C TYR A 34 16.70 10.20 -12.93
N PRO A 35 16.58 10.18 -14.26
CA PRO A 35 16.06 11.30 -15.05
C PRO A 35 14.71 11.81 -14.53
N GLU A 36 14.50 13.12 -14.56
CA GLU A 36 13.28 13.74 -14.03
C GLU A 36 12.00 13.26 -14.76
N GLU A 37 12.13 12.95 -16.06
CA GLU A 37 11.07 12.38 -16.88
C GLU A 37 10.58 11.01 -16.38
N ASP A 38 11.49 10.20 -15.87
CA ASP A 38 11.19 8.87 -15.33
C ASP A 38 10.49 8.93 -13.96
N LEU A 39 10.74 10.00 -13.21
CA LEU A 39 10.23 10.21 -11.85
C LEU A 39 8.97 11.08 -11.79
N ARG A 40 8.56 11.67 -12.92
CA ARG A 40 7.48 12.66 -12.98
C ARG A 40 6.19 12.18 -12.32
N TYR A 41 5.83 10.91 -12.53
CA TYR A 41 4.63 10.32 -11.91
C TYR A 41 4.82 10.02 -10.42
N LEU A 42 6.05 9.70 -9.98
CA LEU A 42 6.38 9.29 -8.61
C LEU A 42 6.47 10.45 -7.61
N ARG A 43 6.82 11.66 -8.09
CA ARG A 43 6.75 12.89 -7.27
C ARG A 43 5.33 13.20 -6.80
N HIS A 44 4.37 12.73 -7.57
CA HIS A 44 2.97 12.86 -7.30
C HIS A 44 2.42 11.63 -6.59
N CYS A 45 3.25 10.78 -5.99
CA CYS A 45 2.77 9.62 -5.23
C CYS A 45 2.86 9.83 -3.74
N MET A 46 1.91 9.29 -3.00
CA MET A 46 1.99 9.18 -1.55
C MET A 46 1.34 7.92 -1.02
N TRP A 47 1.87 7.43 0.09
CA TRP A 47 1.21 6.42 0.90
C TRP A 47 0.05 7.05 1.67
N ILE A 48 -1.10 6.41 1.61
CA ILE A 48 -2.32 6.81 2.33
C ILE A 48 -2.81 5.71 3.26
N ASP A 49 -3.40 6.14 4.37
CA ASP A 49 -4.09 5.27 5.34
C ASP A 49 -5.55 5.14 4.92
N ASN A 50 -5.92 4.02 4.32
CA ASN A 50 -7.30 3.78 3.88
C ASN A 50 -8.24 3.53 5.06
N GLN A 51 -7.70 3.24 6.25
CA GLN A 51 -8.48 2.93 7.45
C GLN A 51 -8.71 4.15 8.34
N ALA A 52 -8.05 5.28 8.07
CA ALA A 52 -8.17 6.49 8.88
C ALA A 52 -9.55 7.16 8.81
N LYS A 53 -10.34 6.89 7.75
CA LYS A 53 -11.65 7.53 7.50
C LYS A 53 -12.86 6.59 7.59
N VAL A 54 -12.67 5.29 7.76
CA VAL A 54 -13.80 4.35 7.95
C VAL A 54 -14.41 4.63 9.32
N SER A 55 -15.66 5.11 9.34
CA SER A 55 -16.42 5.35 10.56
C SER A 55 -16.49 4.05 11.37
N LEU A 56 -16.34 4.14 12.69
CA LEU A 56 -16.28 3.00 13.61
C LEU A 56 -17.53 2.09 13.58
N SER A 57 -18.62 2.54 12.95
CA SER A 57 -19.92 1.86 12.85
C SER A 57 -20.07 0.95 11.64
N GLU A 58 -19.28 1.15 10.58
CA GLU A 58 -19.22 0.18 9.49
C GLU A 58 -18.18 -0.85 9.89
N GLU A 59 -18.62 -2.08 10.14
CA GLU A 59 -17.69 -3.19 10.25
C GLU A 59 -16.71 -3.11 9.09
N ARG A 60 -15.41 -3.04 9.42
CA ARG A 60 -14.30 -2.97 8.48
C ARG A 60 -14.40 -4.14 7.52
N ASN A 61 -15.16 -3.97 6.44
CA ASN A 61 -15.79 -5.10 5.74
C ASN A 61 -14.83 -5.85 4.83
N GLY A 62 -13.52 -5.81 5.13
CA GLY A 62 -12.48 -6.42 4.33
C GLY A 62 -12.42 -5.87 2.89
N LYS A 63 -13.12 -4.77 2.57
CA LYS A 63 -13.32 -4.33 1.19
C LYS A 63 -12.14 -3.56 0.61
N TYR A 64 -11.37 -2.88 1.47
CA TYR A 64 -10.24 -2.05 1.07
C TYR A 64 -8.97 -2.44 1.81
N PRO A 65 -7.79 -2.36 1.15
CA PRO A 65 -6.52 -2.62 1.81
C PRO A 65 -6.27 -1.63 2.94
N ASP A 66 -5.36 -1.96 3.85
CA ASP A 66 -5.09 -1.12 5.01
C ASP A 66 -4.39 0.19 4.61
N ALA A 67 -3.50 0.12 3.60
CA ALA A 67 -2.85 1.28 3.01
C ALA A 67 -2.58 1.07 1.52
N SER A 68 -2.40 2.16 0.79
CA SER A 68 -2.09 2.15 -0.64
C SER A 68 -1.09 3.24 -0.98
N LEU A 69 -0.25 2.98 -1.98
CA LEU A 69 0.50 4.02 -2.68
C LEU A 69 -0.37 4.51 -3.83
N VAL A 70 -0.63 5.82 -3.90
CA VAL A 70 -1.57 6.42 -4.85
C VAL A 70 -0.99 7.66 -5.53
N LEU A 71 -1.53 8.00 -6.69
CA LEU A 71 -1.25 9.25 -7.40
C LEU A 71 -2.05 10.43 -6.79
N ASP A 72 -1.36 11.32 -6.06
CA ASP A 72 -1.79 12.55 -5.34
C ASP A 72 -2.73 13.50 -6.12
N PRO A 73 -2.54 13.82 -7.42
CA PRO A 73 -3.33 14.86 -8.08
C PRO A 73 -4.80 14.49 -8.24
N LEU A 74 -5.07 13.21 -8.47
CA LEU A 74 -6.42 12.67 -8.61
C LEU A 74 -7.08 12.43 -7.26
N VAL A 75 -6.29 12.10 -6.24
CA VAL A 75 -6.75 11.88 -4.87
C VAL A 75 -7.22 13.20 -4.25
N ARG A 76 -6.49 14.31 -4.45
CA ARG A 76 -6.94 15.65 -3.99
C ARG A 76 -8.19 16.14 -4.70
N GLN A 77 -8.26 16.00 -6.03
CA GLN A 77 -9.45 16.41 -6.80
C GLN A 77 -10.69 15.61 -6.39
N THR A 78 -10.56 14.28 -6.26
CA THR A 78 -11.68 13.46 -5.76
C THR A 78 -12.05 13.81 -4.32
N TRP A 79 -11.08 14.13 -3.45
CA TRP A 79 -11.33 14.59 -2.08
C TRP A 79 -12.02 15.96 -1.98
N GLU A 80 -11.72 16.88 -2.89
CA GLU A 80 -12.35 18.20 -2.95
C GLU A 80 -13.77 18.14 -3.54
N LEU A 81 -14.00 17.24 -4.51
CA LEU A 81 -15.29 17.07 -5.18
C LEU A 81 -16.34 16.33 -4.33
N ASP A 82 -15.91 15.45 -3.42
CA ASP A 82 -16.82 14.60 -2.62
C ASP A 82 -16.86 15.00 -1.13
N ALA A 83 -16.72 16.29 -0.81
CA ALA A 83 -16.86 16.81 0.55
C ALA A 83 -18.23 16.48 1.21
N SER A 84 -19.23 16.08 0.41
CA SER A 84 -20.56 15.67 0.83
C SER A 84 -20.73 14.14 1.04
N LYS A 85 -19.77 13.31 0.61
CA LYS A 85 -19.72 11.86 0.86
C LYS A 85 -18.30 11.45 1.29
N PRO A 86 -18.02 11.32 2.60
CA PRO A 86 -16.69 11.00 3.11
C PRO A 86 -16.21 9.57 2.77
N GLU A 87 -17.04 8.74 2.12
CA GLU A 87 -16.73 7.39 1.63
C GLU A 87 -15.96 7.42 0.31
N LEU A 88 -14.94 8.28 0.20
CA LEU A 88 -14.04 8.26 -0.96
C LEU A 88 -13.16 7.01 -0.91
N SER A 89 -13.71 5.94 -1.47
CA SER A 89 -12.97 4.75 -1.83
C SER A 89 -11.85 5.15 -2.75
N VAL A 90 -10.60 4.87 -2.37
CA VAL A 90 -9.47 4.97 -3.30
C VAL A 90 -9.82 4.19 -4.56
N SER A 91 -9.92 4.90 -5.68
CA SER A 91 -10.23 4.25 -6.95
C SER A 91 -9.06 3.31 -7.30
N PRO A 92 -9.32 2.05 -7.66
CA PRO A 92 -8.28 1.14 -8.11
C PRO A 92 -7.46 1.70 -9.29
N LEU A 93 -8.03 2.63 -10.07
CA LEU A 93 -7.34 3.36 -11.15
C LEU A 93 -6.18 4.23 -10.66
N GLN A 94 -6.17 4.64 -9.40
CA GLN A 94 -5.15 5.55 -8.84
C GLN A 94 -4.06 4.81 -8.06
N VAL A 95 -4.16 3.48 -7.93
CA VAL A 95 -3.31 2.70 -7.04
C VAL A 95 -2.06 2.20 -7.76
N ILE A 96 -0.91 2.43 -7.14
CA ILE A 96 0.39 1.94 -7.59
C ILE A 96 0.74 0.62 -6.92
N ALA A 97 0.58 0.58 -5.60
CA ALA A 97 0.88 -0.57 -4.76
C ALA A 97 -0.07 -0.64 -3.56
N VAL A 98 -0.23 -1.84 -3.01
CA VAL A 98 -1.22 -2.13 -1.96
C VAL A 98 -0.57 -2.77 -0.75
N VAL A 99 -0.98 -2.35 0.45
CA VAL A 99 -0.51 -2.91 1.72
C VAL A 99 -1.65 -3.46 2.55
N GLY A 100 -1.53 -4.71 2.96
CA GLY A 100 -2.33 -5.29 4.05
C GLY A 100 -1.55 -5.27 5.36
N VAL A 101 -2.11 -4.75 6.44
CA VAL A 101 -1.51 -4.76 7.78
C VAL A 101 -2.29 -5.69 8.69
N LYS A 102 -1.71 -6.84 9.03
CA LYS A 102 -2.44 -7.94 9.65
C LYS A 102 -1.87 -8.33 11.01
N SER A 103 -2.77 -8.76 11.90
CA SER A 103 -2.45 -9.19 13.27
C SER A 103 -2.42 -10.71 13.33
N PHE A 104 -1.41 -11.29 13.99
CA PHE A 104 -1.20 -12.74 14.17
C PHE A 104 -2.40 -13.51 14.75
N LYS A 105 -3.35 -12.81 15.40
CA LYS A 105 -4.59 -13.39 15.95
C LYS A 105 -5.63 -13.82 14.92
N ALA A 106 -5.46 -13.53 13.62
CA ALA A 106 -6.33 -14.09 12.60
C ALA A 106 -6.07 -15.60 12.55
N ARG A 107 -6.98 -16.39 13.15
CA ARG A 107 -6.88 -17.86 13.25
C ARG A 107 -6.74 -18.55 11.90
N ASP A 108 -7.09 -17.87 10.81
CA ASP A 108 -6.85 -18.26 9.44
C ASP A 108 -5.95 -17.23 8.75
N GLY A 109 -4.68 -17.57 8.50
CA GLY A 109 -3.75 -16.76 7.71
C GLY A 109 -4.18 -16.55 6.24
N THR A 110 -5.29 -17.15 5.80
CA THR A 110 -5.78 -17.12 4.42
C THR A 110 -6.70 -15.93 4.12
N ALA A 111 -7.56 -15.52 5.06
CA ALA A 111 -8.50 -14.42 4.86
C ALA A 111 -7.82 -13.04 4.62
N PRO A 112 -6.73 -12.70 5.33
CA PRO A 112 -6.04 -11.43 5.09
C PRO A 112 -5.33 -11.33 3.73
N THR A 113 -4.83 -12.46 3.24
CA THR A 113 -4.17 -12.56 1.94
C THR A 113 -5.20 -12.46 0.81
N LYS A 114 -6.37 -13.08 0.97
CA LYS A 114 -7.49 -12.99 0.02
C LYS A 114 -7.96 -11.56 -0.20
N GLN A 115 -8.01 -10.73 0.85
CA GLN A 115 -8.37 -9.32 0.72
C GLN A 115 -7.39 -8.56 -0.18
N VAL A 116 -6.09 -8.66 0.12
CA VAL A 116 -5.05 -7.94 -0.65
C VAL A 116 -5.06 -8.44 -2.09
N ILE A 117 -5.09 -9.76 -2.30
CA ILE A 117 -5.19 -10.37 -3.63
C ILE A 117 -6.43 -9.90 -4.38
N GLY A 118 -7.60 -9.87 -3.74
CA GLY A 118 -8.84 -9.42 -4.34
C GLY A 118 -8.76 -7.95 -4.81
N PHE A 119 -8.10 -7.10 -4.03
CA PHE A 119 -7.89 -5.71 -4.43
C PHE A 119 -6.87 -5.60 -5.58
N LEU A 120 -5.77 -6.36 -5.54
CA LEU A 120 -4.79 -6.41 -6.65
C LEU A 120 -5.45 -6.86 -7.96
N LEU A 121 -6.28 -7.91 -7.91
CA LEU A 121 -7.09 -8.38 -9.05
C LEU A 121 -8.00 -7.29 -9.60
N ARG A 122 -8.69 -6.57 -8.71
CA ARG A 122 -9.56 -5.47 -9.10
C ARG A 122 -8.76 -4.33 -9.76
N SER A 123 -7.64 -3.93 -9.18
CA SER A 123 -6.75 -2.93 -9.77
C SER A 123 -6.25 -3.34 -11.14
N LEU A 124 -5.82 -4.59 -11.35
CA LEU A 124 -5.45 -5.08 -12.67
C LEU A 124 -6.62 -5.07 -13.65
N SER A 125 -7.84 -5.37 -13.20
CA SER A 125 -9.02 -5.40 -14.06
C SER A 125 -9.43 -4.01 -14.53
N GLU A 126 -9.24 -2.99 -13.68
CA GLU A 126 -9.59 -1.61 -13.98
C GLU A 126 -8.45 -0.83 -14.68
N GLN A 127 -7.19 -1.08 -14.30
CA GLN A 127 -6.00 -0.48 -14.94
C GLN A 127 -5.51 -1.36 -16.11
N LEU A 128 -6.05 -1.11 -17.30
CA LEU A 128 -5.72 -1.91 -18.50
C LEU A 128 -4.27 -1.78 -18.96
N ASP A 129 -3.58 -0.73 -18.55
CA ASP A 129 -2.18 -0.43 -18.81
C ASP A 129 -1.21 -1.17 -17.86
N ARG A 130 -1.72 -2.07 -17.01
CA ARG A 130 -0.91 -2.90 -16.12
C ARG A 130 -0.58 -4.27 -16.70
N ARG A 131 0.71 -4.60 -16.66
CA ARG A 131 1.25 -5.96 -16.85
C ARG A 131 1.17 -6.76 -15.54
N PHE A 132 1.51 -6.12 -14.43
CA PHE A 132 1.43 -6.67 -13.08
C PHE A 132 1.24 -5.55 -12.06
N ILE A 133 0.86 -5.92 -10.84
CA ILE A 133 0.76 -5.01 -9.69
C ILE A 133 1.48 -5.62 -8.50
N LEU A 134 2.16 -4.75 -7.75
CA LEU A 134 2.89 -5.12 -6.54
C LEU A 134 2.03 -4.87 -5.30
N GLY A 135 2.13 -5.77 -4.33
CA GLY A 135 1.56 -5.57 -3.02
C GLY A 135 2.43 -6.20 -1.95
N PHE A 136 2.14 -5.90 -0.68
CA PHE A 136 2.78 -6.61 0.42
C PHE A 136 1.88 -6.68 1.65
N ILE A 137 2.12 -7.70 2.46
CA ILE A 137 1.41 -7.94 3.71
C ILE A 137 2.40 -7.76 4.84
N VAL A 138 2.11 -6.82 5.74
CA VAL A 138 2.86 -6.59 6.97
C VAL A 138 2.16 -7.35 8.09
N GLN A 139 2.81 -8.39 8.62
CA GLN A 139 2.36 -9.17 9.76
C GLN A 139 3.31 -8.98 10.94
N GLN A 140 2.89 -8.18 11.92
CA GLN A 140 3.72 -7.79 13.07
C GLN A 140 5.08 -7.20 12.64
N SER A 141 6.13 -8.00 12.71
CA SER A 141 7.52 -7.67 12.37
C SER A 141 7.96 -8.28 11.04
N HIS A 142 7.06 -8.89 10.28
CA HIS A 142 7.40 -9.61 9.05
C HIS A 142 6.64 -9.03 7.85
N ILE A 143 7.23 -9.17 6.67
CA ILE A 143 6.68 -8.73 5.40
C ILE A 143 6.66 -9.90 4.42
N VAL A 144 5.55 -10.00 3.69
CA VAL A 144 5.42 -10.88 2.54
C VAL A 144 5.18 -9.99 1.32
N VAL A 145 6.00 -10.14 0.29
CA VAL A 145 5.82 -9.39 -0.97
C VAL A 145 5.01 -10.23 -1.95
N LEU A 146 4.12 -9.57 -2.66
CA LEU A 146 3.19 -10.13 -3.63
C LEU A 146 3.41 -9.47 -4.99
N ILE A 147 3.42 -10.27 -6.04
CA ILE A 147 3.31 -9.81 -7.42
C ILE A 147 2.08 -10.48 -8.00
N HIS A 148 1.14 -9.70 -8.51
CA HIS A 148 -0.03 -10.23 -9.19
C HIS A 148 0.00 -9.81 -10.65
N ASP A 149 -0.20 -10.77 -11.56
CA ASP A 149 -0.34 -10.54 -13.00
C ASP A 149 -1.64 -11.18 -13.51
N ARG A 150 -1.79 -11.32 -14.84
CA ARG A 150 -2.98 -11.98 -15.43
C ARG A 150 -2.99 -13.50 -15.28
N SER A 151 -1.85 -14.09 -14.92
CA SER A 151 -1.65 -15.54 -14.76
C SER A 151 -1.93 -15.99 -13.33
N GLY A 152 -1.78 -15.08 -12.35
CA GLY A 152 -2.09 -15.34 -10.95
C GLY A 152 -1.26 -14.48 -9.99
N VAL A 153 -1.03 -15.01 -8.79
CA VAL A 153 -0.26 -14.33 -7.74
C VAL A 153 1.00 -15.13 -7.41
N LEU A 154 2.13 -14.43 -7.36
CA LEU A 154 3.38 -14.90 -6.80
C LEU A 154 3.58 -14.26 -5.43
N VAL A 155 4.06 -15.07 -4.49
CA VAL A 155 4.27 -14.69 -3.10
C VAL A 155 5.70 -15.06 -2.73
N THR A 156 6.38 -14.22 -1.95
CA THR A 156 7.69 -14.58 -1.39
C THR A 156 7.59 -15.89 -0.60
N GLU A 157 8.47 -16.85 -0.90
CA GLU A 157 8.49 -18.17 -0.24
C GLU A 157 8.60 -18.07 1.28
N ARG A 158 9.40 -17.10 1.76
CA ARG A 158 9.60 -16.81 3.18
C ARG A 158 9.19 -15.38 3.49
N SER A 159 8.60 -15.20 4.67
CA SER A 159 8.38 -13.86 5.19
C SER A 159 9.70 -13.23 5.62
N LEU A 160 9.82 -11.93 5.41
CA LEU A 160 11.04 -11.16 5.65
C LEU A 160 10.89 -10.37 6.93
N GLY A 161 11.81 -10.59 7.86
CA GLY A 161 11.82 -9.92 9.16
C GLY A 161 12.28 -8.47 9.06
N ILE A 162 11.45 -7.52 9.46
CA ILE A 162 11.72 -6.08 9.45
C ILE A 162 12.81 -5.69 10.46
N TYR A 163 12.88 -6.40 11.59
CA TYR A 163 13.90 -6.12 12.61
C TYR A 163 15.19 -6.87 12.35
N GLU A 164 15.09 -8.00 11.66
CA GLU A 164 16.18 -8.86 11.25
C GLU A 164 16.94 -8.26 10.06
N ASP A 165 16.22 -7.67 9.10
CA ASP A 165 16.77 -6.94 7.94
C ASP A 165 16.00 -5.62 7.70
N PRO A 166 16.27 -4.57 8.50
CA PRO A 166 15.62 -3.27 8.33
C PRO A 166 16.01 -2.59 7.02
N ASP A 167 17.21 -2.88 6.50
CA ASP A 167 17.68 -2.34 5.23
C ASP A 167 16.82 -2.84 4.07
N PHE A 168 16.40 -4.11 4.09
CA PHE A 168 15.46 -4.63 3.12
C PHE A 168 14.12 -3.87 3.16
N PHE A 169 13.59 -3.59 4.35
CA PHE A 169 12.33 -2.85 4.47
C PHE A 169 12.45 -1.44 3.90
N ILE A 170 13.54 -0.73 4.23
CA ILE A 170 13.81 0.60 3.68
C ILE A 170 13.94 0.52 2.15
N ARG A 171 14.73 -0.42 1.64
CA ARG A 171 14.90 -0.64 0.18
C ARG A 171 13.58 -0.95 -0.50
N LEU A 172 12.71 -1.76 0.10
CA LEU A 172 11.39 -2.08 -0.44
C LEU A 172 10.54 -0.81 -0.60
N ILE A 173 10.44 0.00 0.46
CA ILE A 173 9.65 1.24 0.43
C ILE A 173 10.28 2.27 -0.52
N SER A 174 11.61 2.43 -0.48
CA SER A 174 12.35 3.31 -1.39
C SER A 174 12.24 2.88 -2.85
N ALA A 175 12.19 1.58 -3.15
CA ALA A 175 12.02 1.08 -4.50
C ALA A 175 10.73 1.60 -5.14
N PHE A 176 9.62 1.64 -4.40
CA PHE A 176 8.37 2.23 -4.90
C PHE A 176 8.46 3.73 -5.21
N ALA A 177 9.44 4.43 -4.65
CA ALA A 177 9.66 5.85 -4.90
C ALA A 177 10.56 6.12 -6.12
N VAL A 178 11.38 5.15 -6.54
CA VAL A 178 12.44 5.38 -7.54
C VAL A 178 12.39 4.42 -8.73
N LEU A 179 11.58 3.36 -8.69
CA LEU A 179 11.40 2.47 -9.81
C LEU A 179 10.54 3.15 -10.89
N THR A 180 11.02 3.10 -12.12
CA THR A 180 10.30 3.53 -13.32
C THR A 180 8.94 2.84 -13.45
N ALA A 181 8.00 3.46 -14.16
CA ALA A 181 6.63 2.94 -14.31
C ALA A 181 6.61 1.51 -14.85
N ASP A 182 7.47 1.17 -15.81
CA ASP A 182 7.58 -0.18 -16.37
C ASP A 182 8.00 -1.21 -15.32
N LYS A 183 8.93 -0.86 -14.42
CA LYS A 183 9.38 -1.70 -13.30
C LYS A 183 8.34 -1.81 -12.20
N LEU A 184 7.45 -0.83 -12.07
CA LEU A 184 6.28 -0.89 -11.19
C LEU A 184 5.13 -1.70 -11.80
N GLY A 185 5.24 -2.12 -13.06
CA GLY A 185 4.30 -3.01 -13.72
C GLY A 185 3.37 -2.35 -14.73
N PHE A 186 3.61 -1.08 -15.07
CA PHE A 186 2.93 -0.44 -16.20
C PHE A 186 3.49 -0.96 -17.54
N ASN A 187 2.69 -0.85 -18.58
CA ASN A 187 3.08 -1.23 -19.93
C ASN A 187 3.87 -0.07 -20.59
N PRO A 188 5.17 -0.25 -20.90
CA PRO A 188 5.97 0.82 -21.50
C PRO A 188 5.53 1.18 -22.92
N THR A 189 4.79 0.31 -23.62
CA THR A 189 4.31 0.60 -24.98
C THR A 189 3.02 1.42 -24.97
N MET A 190 2.34 1.52 -23.83
CA MET A 190 1.16 2.35 -23.69
C MET A 190 1.60 3.76 -23.30
N LYS A 191 1.35 4.71 -24.19
CA LYS A 191 1.55 6.12 -23.88
C LYS A 191 0.43 6.57 -22.94
N PRO A 192 0.76 7.26 -21.83
CA PRO A 192 -0.22 7.83 -20.92
C PRO A 192 -1.03 8.94 -21.58
#